data_AF-A0A6I5HNL9-F1
#
_entry.id   AF-A0A6I5HNL9-F1
#
_cell.length_a   1.000
_cell.length_b   1.000
_cell.length_c   1.000
_cell.angle_alpha   90.00
_cell.angle_beta   90.00
_cell.angle_gamma   90.00
#
_symmetry.space_group_name_H-M   'P 1'
#
loop_
_entity.id
_entity.type
_entity.pdbx_description
1 polymer ?
#
loop_
_entity_poly.entity_id
_entity_poly.type
_entity_poly.pdbx_seq_one_letter_code
_entity_poly.pdbx_strand_id
1 'polypeptide(L)'
;MRIRATVAAVTGALALSAFAVPAAHAAPVAPNVTFSNVKINSGKALSIGAGSTVRVSATYTVTHPTTVSMANVDTGPLLYRGTSAADPDTLVGSDAPGTCTTVDTTTVNCSATITIPADELWNSDAGTWKQGGIAQDNKTRAEKRQSDLGTLPIRRATKLTTDAAPEPVKKGKILTVTGKLTRADWERGTYGVFSSQSVQLQFRK
;
A
#
# COMPACT_ATOMS: atom_id res chain seq x y z
N MET A 1 79.65 44.95 34.04
CA MET A 1 78.58 45.84 33.54
C MET A 1 78.55 45.73 32.02
N ARG A 2 77.44 45.20 31.46
CA ARG A 2 76.85 45.42 30.12
C ARG A 2 76.19 44.15 29.58
N ILE A 3 74.86 44.17 29.68
CA ILE A 3 73.87 43.29 29.09
C ILE A 3 73.67 43.65 27.60
N ARG A 4 73.56 42.65 26.73
CA ARG A 4 72.81 42.61 25.44
C ARG A 4 72.51 41.12 25.16
N ALA A 5 71.31 40.54 25.23
CA ALA A 5 69.99 40.81 24.63
C ALA A 5 69.89 40.51 23.10
N THR A 6 69.12 39.43 22.81
CA THR A 6 68.21 39.14 21.65
C THR A 6 68.84 38.72 20.29
N VAL A 7 68.24 37.88 19.41
CA VAL A 7 66.84 37.56 19.06
C VAL A 7 66.71 36.11 18.52
N ALA A 8 65.52 35.52 18.68
CA ALA A 8 65.08 34.21 18.21
C ALA A 8 64.87 34.09 16.68
N ALA A 9 65.04 32.88 16.15
CA ALA A 9 64.41 32.44 14.90
C ALA A 9 63.98 30.98 15.04
N VAL A 10 62.88 30.75 15.75
CA VAL A 10 62.12 29.50 15.62
C VAL A 10 61.21 29.70 14.42
N THR A 11 61.62 29.15 13.28
CA THR A 11 60.75 29.00 12.10
C THR A 11 59.61 28.06 12.46
N GLY A 12 58.45 28.64 12.77
CA GLY A 12 57.21 27.91 12.95
C GLY A 12 56.77 27.30 11.63
N ALA A 13 56.82 25.97 11.53
CA ALA A 13 56.04 25.26 10.53
C ALA A 13 54.57 25.27 10.98
N LEU A 14 53.76 26.16 10.39
CA LEU A 14 52.31 26.09 10.45
C LEU A 14 51.85 24.84 9.70
N ALA A 15 51.83 23.70 10.39
CA ALA A 15 51.04 22.57 9.95
C ALA A 15 49.57 22.96 10.14
N LEU A 16 48.94 23.45 9.06
CA LEU A 16 47.48 23.44 8.96
C LEU A 16 47.04 21.98 8.98
N SER A 17 46.83 21.43 10.16
CA SER A 17 45.99 20.26 10.33
C SER A 17 44.59 20.66 9.90
N ALA A 18 44.30 20.45 8.61
CA ALA A 18 42.95 20.48 8.09
C ALA A 18 42.20 19.33 8.80
N PHE A 19 41.57 19.66 9.92
CA PHE A 19 40.56 18.79 10.52
C PHE A 19 39.45 18.68 9.49
N ALA A 20 39.47 17.59 8.73
CA ALA A 20 38.30 17.09 8.02
C ALA A 20 37.29 16.69 9.10
N VAL A 21 36.56 17.66 9.63
CA VAL A 21 35.37 17.40 10.44
C VAL A 21 34.41 16.66 9.52
N PRO A 22 34.00 15.43 9.83
CA PRO A 22 32.93 14.79 9.08
C PRO A 22 31.73 15.73 9.13
N ALA A 23 31.29 16.22 7.98
CA ALA A 23 30.02 16.92 7.89
C ALA A 23 28.95 15.93 8.36
N ALA A 24 28.50 16.09 9.61
CA ALA A 24 27.37 15.36 10.16
C ALA A 24 26.13 15.83 9.40
N HIS A 25 25.83 15.16 8.28
CA HIS A 25 24.59 15.37 7.56
C HIS A 25 23.47 14.86 8.46
N ALA A 26 22.67 15.77 9.00
CA ALA A 26 21.44 15.40 9.70
C ALA A 26 20.59 14.58 8.74
N ALA A 27 20.07 13.44 9.21
CA ALA A 27 19.18 12.62 8.42
C ALA A 27 17.96 13.48 8.00
N PRO A 28 17.51 13.38 6.74
CA PRO A 28 16.30 14.04 6.29
C PRO A 28 15.12 13.79 7.23
N VAL A 29 14.42 14.86 7.60
CA VAL A 29 13.24 14.77 8.48
C VAL A 29 12.01 14.44 7.63
N ALA A 30 11.31 13.36 7.96
CA ALA A 30 10.11 12.95 7.26
C ALA A 30 8.98 14.00 7.39
N PRO A 31 8.08 14.12 6.38
CA PRO A 31 6.93 15.01 6.46
C PRO A 31 6.09 14.77 7.72
N ASN A 32 5.85 15.83 8.50
CA ASN A 32 4.96 15.76 9.64
C ASN A 32 3.49 15.85 9.19
N VAL A 33 2.95 14.74 8.68
CA VAL A 33 1.54 14.64 8.26
C VAL A 33 0.88 13.42 8.87
N THR A 34 -0.42 13.45 9.08
CA THR A 34 -1.21 12.31 9.54
C THR A 34 -2.29 11.96 8.54
N PHE A 35 -2.61 10.67 8.46
CA PHE A 35 -3.62 10.14 7.57
C PHE A 35 -4.85 9.71 8.38
N SER A 36 -6.03 9.95 7.83
CA SER A 36 -7.30 9.49 8.38
C SER A 36 -8.31 9.22 7.28
N ASN A 37 -9.46 8.62 7.62
CA ASN A 37 -10.57 8.35 6.70
C ASN A 37 -10.16 7.58 5.43
N VAL A 38 -9.16 6.70 5.51
CA VAL A 38 -8.73 5.90 4.36
C VAL A 38 -9.84 4.92 4.00
N LYS A 39 -10.31 5.02 2.76
CA LYS A 39 -11.33 4.14 2.19
C LYS A 39 -10.89 3.68 0.83
N ILE A 40 -10.43 2.45 0.75
CA ILE A 40 -10.08 1.78 -0.50
C ILE A 40 -11.29 0.97 -0.98
N ASN A 41 -11.66 1.09 -2.25
CA ASN A 41 -12.85 0.45 -2.83
C ASN A 41 -14.13 0.72 -2.03
N SER A 42 -14.28 1.95 -1.52
CA SER A 42 -15.38 2.32 -0.61
C SER A 42 -15.51 1.42 0.63
N GLY A 43 -14.43 0.77 1.07
CA GLY A 43 -14.41 -0.20 2.16
C GLY A 43 -14.95 -1.59 1.81
N LYS A 44 -15.31 -1.84 0.54
CA LYS A 44 -15.82 -3.13 0.09
C LYS A 44 -14.68 -4.10 -0.19
N ALA A 45 -14.87 -5.36 0.19
CA ALA A 45 -13.91 -6.42 -0.11
C ALA A 45 -13.60 -6.52 -1.60
N LEU A 46 -12.35 -6.87 -1.91
CA LEU A 46 -11.88 -7.12 -3.26
C LEU A 46 -11.93 -8.61 -3.57
N SER A 47 -12.51 -8.97 -4.70
CA SER A 47 -12.46 -10.33 -5.25
C SER A 47 -11.67 -10.31 -6.55
N ILE A 48 -10.44 -10.81 -6.50
CA ILE A 48 -9.49 -10.75 -7.62
C ILE A 48 -9.51 -12.10 -8.35
N GLY A 49 -9.74 -12.05 -9.66
CA GLY A 49 -9.77 -13.22 -10.54
C GLY A 49 -8.39 -13.74 -10.89
N ALA A 50 -8.34 -14.92 -11.49
CA ALA A 50 -7.09 -15.47 -12.00
C ALA A 50 -6.69 -14.72 -13.28
N GLY A 51 -5.45 -14.24 -13.36
CA GLY A 51 -4.94 -13.45 -14.49
C GLY A 51 -5.63 -12.09 -14.69
N SER A 52 -6.39 -11.59 -13.69
CA SER A 52 -7.08 -10.31 -13.78
C SER A 52 -6.26 -9.19 -13.14
N THR A 53 -6.46 -7.96 -13.62
CA THR A 53 -5.96 -6.75 -12.94
C THR A 53 -7.12 -5.96 -12.37
N VAL A 54 -7.13 -5.73 -11.06
CA VAL A 54 -8.16 -4.92 -10.39
C VAL A 54 -7.63 -3.51 -10.19
N ARG A 55 -8.43 -2.51 -10.56
CA ARG A 55 -8.15 -1.10 -10.29
C ARG A 55 -9.24 -0.54 -9.40
N VAL A 56 -8.86 0.05 -8.28
CA VAL A 56 -9.80 0.57 -7.29
C VAL A 56 -9.45 2.01 -6.91
N SER A 57 -10.48 2.81 -6.67
CA SER A 57 -10.31 4.14 -6.12
C SER A 57 -10.09 4.08 -4.61
N ALA A 58 -9.28 5.02 -4.13
CA ALA A 58 -9.01 5.24 -2.74
C ALA A 58 -9.22 6.71 -2.40
N THR A 59 -9.85 6.98 -1.26
CA THR A 59 -10.01 8.33 -0.69
C THR A 59 -9.41 8.37 0.70
N TYR A 60 -8.80 9.49 1.08
CA TYR A 60 -8.19 9.66 2.38
C TYR A 60 -8.06 11.15 2.73
N THR A 61 -7.94 11.46 4.01
CA THR A 61 -7.72 12.81 4.52
C THR A 61 -6.30 12.89 5.04
N VAL A 62 -5.58 13.96 4.68
CA VAL A 62 -4.26 14.28 5.21
C VAL A 62 -4.37 15.53 6.07
N THR A 63 -3.86 15.44 7.29
CA THR A 63 -3.73 16.58 8.22
C THR A 63 -2.26 16.91 8.40
N HIS A 64 -1.92 18.20 8.37
CA HIS A 64 -0.55 18.69 8.47
C HIS A 64 -0.50 20.01 9.24
N PRO A 65 0.61 20.35 9.91
CA PRO A 65 0.80 21.67 10.48
C PRO A 65 1.00 22.69 9.36
N THR A 66 0.79 23.97 9.67
CA THR A 66 0.98 25.09 8.73
C THR A 66 2.44 25.27 8.28
N THR A 67 3.40 24.66 8.99
CA THR A 67 4.81 24.63 8.63
C THR A 67 5.14 23.65 7.50
N VAL A 68 4.22 22.74 7.17
CA VAL A 68 4.38 21.78 6.07
C VAL A 68 3.69 22.30 4.82
N SER A 69 4.46 22.46 3.75
CA SER A 69 3.92 22.82 2.43
C SER A 69 3.59 21.55 1.64
N MET A 70 2.30 21.30 1.44
CA MET A 70 1.81 20.15 0.66
C MET A 70 2.23 20.18 -0.83
N ALA A 71 2.74 21.31 -1.33
CA ALA A 71 3.34 21.37 -2.67
C ALA A 71 4.66 20.61 -2.79
N ASN A 72 5.31 20.29 -1.66
CA ASN A 72 6.57 19.53 -1.62
C ASN A 72 6.38 18.11 -1.07
N VAL A 73 5.14 17.67 -0.82
CA VAL A 73 4.86 16.38 -0.20
C VAL A 73 3.94 15.57 -1.09
N ASP A 74 4.46 14.48 -1.62
CA ASP A 74 3.67 13.47 -2.30
C ASP A 74 3.00 12.58 -1.25
N THR A 75 1.70 12.33 -1.40
CA THR A 75 0.95 11.45 -0.48
C THR A 75 0.24 10.35 -1.22
N GLY A 76 0.03 9.20 -0.58
CA GLY A 76 -0.65 8.06 -1.18
C GLY A 76 -1.24 7.12 -0.14
N PRO A 77 -2.37 6.47 -0.42
CA PRO A 77 -2.84 5.34 0.36
C PRO A 77 -2.03 4.09 0.00
N LEU A 78 -1.95 3.16 0.95
CA LEU A 78 -1.33 1.85 0.73
C LEU A 78 -2.16 0.75 1.39
N LEU A 79 -2.02 -0.46 0.87
CA LEU A 79 -2.47 -1.72 1.45
C LEU A 79 -1.25 -2.52 1.84
N TYR A 80 -1.26 -3.14 3.01
CA TYR A 80 -0.16 -3.99 3.44
C TYR A 80 -0.61 -5.19 4.28
N ARG A 81 0.27 -6.19 4.32
CA ARG A 81 0.24 -7.30 5.27
C ARG A 81 1.43 -7.20 6.22
N GLY A 82 1.33 -7.84 7.36
CA GLY A 82 2.33 -7.78 8.42
C GLY A 82 1.94 -6.84 9.56
N THR A 83 2.91 -6.50 10.40
CA THR A 83 2.69 -5.75 11.64
C THR A 83 2.59 -4.24 11.38
N SER A 84 3.36 -3.73 10.41
CA SER A 84 3.53 -2.30 10.15
C SER A 84 3.68 -2.01 8.65
N ALA A 85 3.21 -0.85 8.20
CA ALA A 85 3.47 -0.35 6.85
C ALA A 85 4.94 0.04 6.61
N ALA A 86 5.70 0.28 7.69
CA ALA A 86 7.14 0.57 7.64
C ALA A 86 7.98 -0.69 7.33
N ASP A 87 7.50 -1.85 7.75
CA ASP A 87 8.13 -3.16 7.54
C ASP A 87 7.05 -4.22 7.25
N PRO A 88 6.47 -4.20 6.03
CA PRO A 88 5.37 -5.06 5.66
C PRO A 88 5.86 -6.38 5.03
N ASP A 89 5.09 -7.46 5.21
CA ASP A 89 5.32 -8.72 4.48
C ASP A 89 5.06 -8.55 2.98
N THR A 90 3.97 -7.82 2.68
CA THR A 90 3.52 -7.49 1.31
C THR A 90 2.94 -6.09 1.36
N LEU A 91 3.23 -5.25 0.35
CA LEU A 91 2.72 -3.89 0.27
C LEU A 91 2.34 -3.52 -1.17
N VAL A 92 1.21 -2.85 -1.31
CA VAL A 92 0.76 -2.23 -2.56
C VAL A 92 0.42 -0.76 -2.28
N GLY A 93 1.10 0.15 -2.96
CA GLY A 93 0.84 1.59 -2.90
C GLY A 93 -0.12 2.05 -4.00
N SER A 94 -0.47 3.33 -4.00
CA SER A 94 -1.12 3.94 -5.16
C SER A 94 -0.21 4.06 -6.36
N ASP A 95 -0.82 4.03 -7.55
CA ASP A 95 -0.12 4.05 -8.84
C ASP A 95 0.65 5.38 -9.07
N ALA A 96 0.19 6.45 -8.44
CA ALA A 96 0.76 7.79 -8.46
C ALA A 96 0.48 8.50 -7.12
N PRO A 97 1.14 9.63 -6.84
CA PRO A 97 0.74 10.52 -5.76
C PRO A 97 -0.74 10.91 -5.89
N GLY A 98 -1.44 11.01 -4.76
CA GLY A 98 -2.84 11.36 -4.74
C GLY A 98 -3.11 12.82 -5.11
N THR A 99 -4.23 13.03 -5.78
CA THR A 99 -4.75 14.36 -6.09
C THR A 99 -5.51 14.88 -4.88
N CYS A 100 -5.01 15.96 -4.28
CA CYS A 100 -5.54 16.54 -3.05
C CYS A 100 -6.26 17.86 -3.30
N THR A 101 -7.41 18.03 -2.65
CA THR A 101 -8.20 19.27 -2.60
C THR A 101 -8.17 19.83 -1.19
N THR A 102 -7.80 21.11 -1.06
CA THR A 102 -7.78 21.81 0.22
C THR A 102 -9.16 21.88 0.83
N VAL A 103 -9.27 21.48 2.10
CA VAL A 103 -10.47 21.67 2.92
C VAL A 103 -10.31 22.93 3.77
N ASP A 104 -9.17 23.04 4.44
CA ASP A 104 -8.78 24.19 5.28
C ASP A 104 -7.24 24.36 5.30
N THR A 105 -6.70 25.22 6.16
CA THR A 105 -5.26 25.53 6.24
C THR A 105 -4.36 24.36 6.68
N THR A 106 -4.94 23.30 7.25
CA THR A 106 -4.25 22.16 7.86
C THR A 106 -4.75 20.81 7.35
N THR A 107 -5.79 20.81 6.52
CA THR A 107 -6.48 19.59 6.09
C THR A 107 -6.70 19.60 4.58
N VAL A 108 -6.33 18.49 3.94
CA VAL A 108 -6.61 18.23 2.53
C VAL A 108 -7.30 16.87 2.38
N ASN A 109 -8.25 16.79 1.44
CA ASN A 109 -8.89 15.54 1.05
C ASN A 109 -8.28 15.06 -0.26
N CYS A 110 -7.80 13.83 -0.28
CA CYS A 110 -7.04 13.27 -1.40
C CYS A 110 -7.74 12.04 -1.99
N SER A 111 -7.51 11.83 -3.28
CA SER A 111 -7.94 10.65 -4.00
C SER A 111 -6.79 10.05 -4.80
N ALA A 112 -6.75 8.73 -4.90
CA ALA A 112 -5.75 8.00 -5.66
C ALA A 112 -6.33 6.71 -6.23
N THR A 113 -5.59 6.10 -7.16
CA THR A 113 -5.91 4.79 -7.72
C THR A 113 -4.88 3.78 -7.26
N ILE A 114 -5.34 2.57 -6.93
CA ILE A 114 -4.50 1.42 -6.63
C ILE A 114 -4.79 0.34 -7.67
N THR A 115 -3.76 -0.08 -8.39
CA THR A 115 -3.79 -1.24 -9.28
C THR A 115 -3.20 -2.47 -8.58
N ILE A 116 -3.96 -3.57 -8.57
CA ILE A 116 -3.54 -4.86 -8.02
C ILE A 116 -3.64 -5.90 -9.13
N PRO A 117 -2.53 -6.26 -9.77
CA PRO A 117 -2.51 -7.31 -10.77
C PRO A 117 -2.41 -8.69 -10.08
N ALA A 118 -3.16 -9.68 -10.57
CA ALA A 118 -3.25 -10.98 -9.92
C ALA A 118 -1.95 -11.79 -9.98
N ASP A 119 -1.09 -11.55 -10.96
CA ASP A 119 0.20 -12.21 -11.13
C ASP A 119 1.28 -11.74 -10.15
N GLU A 120 1.05 -10.64 -9.44
CA GLU A 120 1.88 -10.19 -8.30
C GLU A 120 1.41 -10.74 -6.94
N LEU A 121 0.32 -11.53 -6.92
CA LEU A 121 -0.25 -12.07 -5.69
C LEU A 121 0.03 -13.57 -5.53
N TRP A 122 0.37 -13.96 -4.32
CA TRP A 122 0.45 -15.36 -3.90
C TRP A 122 -0.92 -15.82 -3.41
N ASN A 123 -1.26 -17.10 -3.56
CA ASN A 123 -2.53 -17.59 -3.00
C ASN A 123 -2.62 -17.38 -1.48
N SER A 124 -1.48 -17.33 -0.78
CA SER A 124 -1.36 -17.01 0.65
C SER A 124 -1.68 -15.54 0.98
N ASP A 125 -1.66 -14.65 0.00
CA ASP A 125 -1.99 -13.23 0.19
C ASP A 125 -3.50 -13.01 0.40
N ALA A 126 -4.34 -13.97 0.05
CA ALA A 126 -5.77 -13.92 0.32
C ALA A 126 -6.02 -13.82 1.83
N GLY A 127 -6.80 -12.82 2.25
CA GLY A 127 -7.06 -12.55 3.65
C GLY A 127 -7.41 -11.09 3.91
N THR A 128 -7.26 -10.67 5.16
CA THR A 128 -7.48 -9.28 5.56
C THR A 128 -6.18 -8.51 5.48
N TRP A 129 -6.14 -7.52 4.60
CA TRP A 129 -5.04 -6.57 4.49
C TRP A 129 -5.32 -5.35 5.36
N LYS A 130 -4.28 -4.69 5.85
CA LYS A 130 -4.37 -3.42 6.57
C LYS A 130 -4.20 -2.26 5.59
N GLN A 131 -4.86 -1.15 5.90
CA GLN A 131 -4.76 0.11 5.15
C GLN A 131 -3.74 1.02 5.85
N GLY A 132 -3.00 1.80 5.08
CA GLY A 132 -2.04 2.76 5.58
C GLY A 132 -1.93 3.98 4.66
N GLY A 133 -1.04 4.89 5.01
CA GLY A 133 -0.73 6.07 4.22
C GLY A 133 0.78 6.30 4.15
N ILE A 134 1.25 6.82 3.04
CA ILE A 134 2.64 7.23 2.84
C ILE A 134 2.67 8.71 2.46
N ALA A 135 3.62 9.43 3.05
CA ALA A 135 4.01 10.77 2.65
C ALA A 135 5.51 10.78 2.35
N GLN A 136 5.90 11.36 1.22
CA GLN A 136 7.29 11.52 0.82
C GLN A 136 7.58 13.00 0.55
N ASP A 137 8.67 13.51 1.14
CA ASP A 137 9.19 14.82 0.78
C ASP A 137 9.88 14.73 -0.59
N ASN A 138 9.46 15.56 -1.55
CA ASN A 138 9.91 15.48 -2.93
C ASN A 138 11.39 15.90 -3.14
N LYS A 139 11.97 16.64 -2.19
CA LYS A 139 13.36 17.13 -2.26
C LYS A 139 14.33 16.18 -1.58
N THR A 140 13.99 15.78 -0.36
CA THR A 140 14.88 15.03 0.52
C THR A 140 14.63 13.52 0.46
N ARG A 141 13.51 13.10 -0.15
CA ARG A 141 13.04 11.71 -0.21
C ARG A 141 12.77 11.08 1.16
N ALA A 142 12.67 11.90 2.20
CA ALA A 142 12.27 11.43 3.52
C ALA A 142 10.82 10.94 3.49
N GLU A 143 10.57 9.75 4.02
CA GLU A 143 9.25 9.12 4.00
C GLU A 143 8.69 8.98 5.41
N LYS A 144 7.38 9.19 5.53
CA LYS A 144 6.58 8.76 6.67
C LYS A 144 5.54 7.77 6.19
N ARG A 145 5.50 6.58 6.81
CA ARG A 145 4.39 5.64 6.65
C ARG A 145 3.57 5.58 7.94
N GLN A 146 2.26 5.59 7.79
CA GLN A 146 1.31 5.45 8.89
C GLN A 146 0.53 4.14 8.73
N SER A 147 0.57 3.34 9.80
CA SER A 147 -0.08 2.03 9.91
C SER A 147 -1.52 2.15 10.43
N ASP A 148 -2.20 0.99 10.48
CA ASP A 148 -3.50 0.76 11.13
C ASP A 148 -4.62 1.77 10.80
N LEU A 149 -4.78 2.14 9.52
CA LEU A 149 -5.83 3.06 9.04
C LEU A 149 -7.13 2.37 8.63
N GLY A 150 -7.28 1.10 9.00
CA GLY A 150 -8.41 0.25 8.65
C GLY A 150 -7.97 -1.05 8.02
N THR A 151 -8.93 -1.84 7.56
CA THR A 151 -8.67 -3.16 6.95
C THR A 151 -9.49 -3.34 5.69
N LEU A 152 -9.01 -4.16 4.75
CA LEU A 152 -9.70 -4.50 3.51
C LEU A 152 -9.57 -6.01 3.25
N PRO A 153 -10.68 -6.76 3.16
CA PRO A 153 -10.60 -8.15 2.77
C PRO A 153 -10.27 -8.27 1.28
N ILE A 154 -9.21 -9.01 0.96
CA ILE A 154 -8.82 -9.38 -0.41
C ILE A 154 -9.00 -10.89 -0.56
N ARG A 155 -9.81 -11.27 -1.54
CA ARG A 155 -10.26 -12.65 -1.76
C ARG A 155 -9.94 -13.12 -3.15
N ARG A 156 -9.62 -14.40 -3.27
CA ARG A 156 -9.58 -15.11 -4.54
C ARG A 156 -11.00 -15.25 -5.08
N ALA A 157 -11.27 -14.75 -6.28
CA ALA A 157 -12.61 -14.82 -6.86
C ALA A 157 -13.04 -16.27 -7.09
N THR A 158 -14.32 -16.56 -6.84
CA THR A 158 -14.92 -17.87 -7.08
C THR A 158 -15.87 -17.82 -8.28
N LYS A 159 -15.92 -18.88 -9.08
CA LYS A 159 -16.90 -19.07 -10.17
C LYS A 159 -17.71 -20.32 -9.91
N LEU A 160 -19.03 -20.19 -10.00
CA LEU A 160 -19.97 -21.32 -9.93
C LEU A 160 -20.66 -21.44 -11.29
N THR A 161 -20.52 -22.60 -11.94
CA THR A 161 -21.34 -22.96 -13.11
C THR A 161 -22.42 -23.93 -12.67
N THR A 162 -23.57 -23.89 -13.35
CA THR A 162 -24.71 -24.77 -13.10
C THR A 162 -25.31 -25.18 -14.43
N ASP A 163 -25.66 -26.46 -14.54
CA ASP A 163 -26.35 -27.04 -15.68
C ASP A 163 -27.44 -27.99 -15.17
N ALA A 164 -28.52 -28.16 -15.93
CA ALA A 164 -29.66 -28.97 -15.53
C ALA A 164 -30.16 -29.84 -16.69
N ALA A 165 -30.23 -31.15 -16.47
CA ALA A 165 -30.63 -32.12 -17.48
C ALA A 165 -31.71 -33.09 -16.96
N PRO A 166 -32.61 -33.61 -17.81
CA PRO A 166 -32.66 -33.44 -19.27
C PRO A 166 -33.48 -32.21 -19.73
N GLU A 167 -33.13 -31.68 -20.91
CA GLU A 167 -33.92 -30.67 -21.62
C GLU A 167 -34.61 -31.31 -22.84
N PRO A 168 -35.96 -31.35 -22.94
CA PRO A 168 -36.94 -30.73 -22.06
C PRO A 168 -37.23 -31.54 -20.78
N VAL A 169 -37.50 -30.81 -19.70
CA VAL A 169 -37.84 -31.39 -18.39
C VAL A 169 -39.26 -31.99 -18.44
N LYS A 170 -39.43 -33.20 -17.91
CA LYS A 170 -40.73 -33.90 -17.86
C LYS A 170 -41.27 -33.97 -16.43
N LYS A 171 -42.58 -33.74 -16.28
CA LYS A 171 -43.28 -33.85 -14.99
C LYS A 171 -43.08 -35.25 -14.38
N GLY A 172 -42.75 -35.29 -13.09
CA GLY A 172 -42.54 -36.54 -12.34
C GLY A 172 -41.26 -37.30 -12.68
N LYS A 173 -40.33 -36.70 -13.45
CA LYS A 173 -39.01 -37.27 -13.73
C LYS A 173 -37.93 -36.56 -12.93
N ILE A 174 -36.82 -37.27 -12.70
CA ILE A 174 -35.63 -36.74 -12.02
C ILE A 174 -35.02 -35.63 -12.89
N LEU A 175 -34.77 -34.48 -12.28
CA LEU A 175 -33.95 -33.41 -12.81
C LEU A 175 -32.57 -33.52 -12.15
N THR A 176 -31.51 -33.64 -12.95
CA THR A 176 -30.14 -33.66 -12.47
C THR A 176 -29.54 -32.28 -12.63
N VAL A 177 -29.17 -31.65 -11.52
CA VAL A 177 -28.44 -30.38 -11.53
C VAL A 177 -26.96 -30.68 -11.30
N THR A 178 -26.12 -30.34 -12.27
CA THR A 178 -24.67 -30.41 -12.13
C THR A 178 -24.11 -29.01 -11.97
N GLY A 179 -22.97 -28.90 -11.29
CA GLY A 179 -22.31 -27.62 -11.15
C GLY A 179 -20.83 -27.77 -10.82
N LYS A 180 -20.07 -26.72 -11.12
CA LYS A 180 -18.64 -26.66 -10.86
C LYS A 180 -18.32 -25.40 -10.08
N LEU A 181 -17.86 -25.57 -8.84
CA LEU A 181 -17.31 -24.49 -8.04
C LEU A 181 -15.78 -24.44 -8.23
N THR A 182 -15.29 -23.30 -8.70
CA THR A 182 -13.87 -23.05 -8.90
C THR A 182 -13.43 -21.77 -8.21
N ARG A 183 -12.15 -21.67 -7.89
CA ARG A 183 -11.53 -20.49 -7.26
C ARG A 183 -10.28 -20.10 -8.05
N ALA A 184 -10.10 -18.80 -8.22
CA ALA A 184 -8.93 -18.22 -8.88
C ALA A 184 -7.66 -18.71 -8.19
N ASP A 185 -6.70 -19.23 -8.94
CA ASP A 185 -5.34 -19.53 -8.52
C ASP A 185 -4.44 -18.46 -9.15
N TRP A 186 -3.96 -17.54 -8.32
CA TRP A 186 -3.21 -16.37 -8.78
C TRP A 186 -1.84 -16.77 -9.32
N GLU A 187 -1.13 -17.65 -8.60
CA GLU A 187 0.18 -18.20 -8.99
C GLU A 187 0.13 -18.94 -10.33
N ARG A 188 -0.97 -19.66 -10.60
CA ARG A 188 -1.17 -20.37 -11.86
C ARG A 188 -1.89 -19.57 -12.94
N GLY A 189 -2.42 -18.39 -12.63
CA GLY A 189 -3.27 -17.62 -13.54
C GLY A 189 -4.54 -18.35 -14.02
N THR A 190 -5.00 -19.40 -13.33
CA THR A 190 -6.13 -20.25 -13.76
C THR A 190 -7.19 -20.43 -12.67
N TYR A 191 -8.33 -21.05 -12.98
CA TYR A 191 -9.35 -21.40 -11.99
C TYR A 191 -9.28 -22.89 -11.64
N GLY A 192 -8.91 -23.19 -10.39
CA GLY A 192 -8.83 -24.56 -9.86
C GLY A 192 -10.13 -25.00 -9.19
N VAL A 193 -10.30 -26.31 -9.01
CA VAL A 193 -11.43 -26.88 -8.24
C VAL A 193 -11.41 -26.35 -6.81
N PHE A 194 -12.55 -25.87 -6.33
CA PHE A 194 -12.68 -25.40 -4.96
C PHE A 194 -13.50 -26.40 -4.14
N SER A 195 -12.81 -27.44 -3.67
CA SER A 195 -13.39 -28.56 -2.93
C SER A 195 -13.75 -28.19 -1.48
N SER A 196 -14.47 -29.09 -0.82
CA SER A 196 -14.84 -29.01 0.60
C SER A 196 -15.71 -27.79 0.98
N GLN A 197 -16.39 -27.20 0.00
CA GLN A 197 -17.39 -26.17 0.22
C GLN A 197 -18.78 -26.80 0.22
N SER A 198 -19.61 -26.44 1.20
CA SER A 198 -21.03 -26.80 1.20
C SER A 198 -21.76 -25.97 0.15
N VAL A 199 -22.52 -26.62 -0.72
CA VAL A 199 -23.43 -25.97 -1.67
C VAL A 199 -24.87 -26.25 -1.27
N GLN A 200 -25.75 -25.27 -1.45
CA GLN A 200 -27.18 -25.42 -1.21
C GLN A 200 -27.94 -25.25 -2.52
N LEU A 201 -28.81 -26.21 -2.82
CA LEU A 201 -29.76 -26.09 -3.92
C LEU A 201 -31.00 -25.32 -3.43
N GLN A 202 -31.35 -24.23 -4.11
CA GLN A 202 -32.54 -23.44 -3.81
C GLN A 202 -33.48 -23.44 -5.02
N PHE A 203 -34.77 -23.68 -4.76
CA PHE A 203 -35.82 -23.59 -5.77
C PHE A 203 -36.40 -22.19 -5.77
N ARG A 204 -36.51 -21.58 -6.96
CA ARG A 204 -37.27 -20.34 -7.13
C ARG A 204 -38.76 -20.67 -7.00
N LYS A 205 -39.44 -20.00 -6.05
CA LYS A 205 -40.91 -20.03 -5.94
C LYS A 205 -41.54 -19.15 -7.01
#